data_AF-A0A409X5H2-F1
#
_entry.id   AF-A0A409X5H2-F1
#
_cell.length_a   1.000
_cell.length_b   1.000
_cell.length_c   1.000
_cell.angle_alpha   90.00
_cell.angle_beta   90.00
_cell.angle_gamma   90.00
#
_symmetry.space_group_name_H-M   'P 1'
#
loop_
_entity.id
_entity.type
_entity.pdbx_description
1 polymer ?
#
loop_
_entity_poly.entity_id
_entity_poly.type
_entity_poly.pdbx_seq_one_letter_code
_entity_poly.pdbx_strand_id
1 'polypeptide(L)'
;MSSDETTKPGDISKDTKEVEYTPLQPKLSKTVANWDTWLWDMEMHLGSAGFWDYIKDATTVLTLHAEYQPLASANFRANSNAARCFFIVNVNPKEAQQYNLLAETTPYELRVHLKQIYAKPGPTL
;
A
#
# COMPACT_ATOMS: atom_id res chain seq x y z
N MET A 1 -56.78 16.77 37.72
CA MET A 1 -55.65 17.56 37.21
C MET A 1 -54.37 16.89 37.69
N SER A 2 -53.64 16.25 36.79
CA SER A 2 -52.22 15.95 36.98
C SER A 2 -51.62 15.80 35.59
N SER A 3 -50.52 16.51 35.37
CA SER A 3 -50.04 16.98 34.07
C SER A 3 -49.21 15.93 33.33
N ASP A 4 -49.38 15.88 32.01
CA ASP A 4 -48.49 15.23 31.06
C ASP A 4 -47.07 15.84 31.15
N GLU A 5 -46.06 14.99 31.37
CA GLU A 5 -44.66 15.34 31.20
C GLU A 5 -44.09 14.60 29.98
N THR A 6 -44.09 15.30 28.86
CA THR A 6 -43.59 14.85 27.56
C THR A 6 -42.06 14.92 27.54
N THR A 7 -41.37 13.77 27.68
CA THR A 7 -39.91 13.70 27.51
C THR A 7 -39.56 13.64 26.02
N LYS A 8 -38.85 14.67 25.53
CA LYS A 8 -38.22 14.70 24.18
C LYS A 8 -37.06 13.70 24.11
N PRO A 9 -36.90 12.92 23.03
CA PRO A 9 -35.66 12.17 22.77
C PRO A 9 -34.63 13.09 22.13
N GLY A 10 -33.73 13.63 22.96
CA GLY A 10 -32.58 14.44 22.52
C GLY A 10 -31.29 13.65 22.68
N ASP A 11 -30.79 13.17 21.54
CA ASP A 11 -29.36 13.05 21.21
C ASP A 11 -28.47 12.25 22.17
N ILE A 12 -28.50 10.92 21.99
CA ILE A 12 -27.41 10.04 22.42
C ILE A 12 -26.27 10.27 21.43
N SER A 13 -25.50 11.35 21.61
CA SER A 13 -24.23 11.55 20.93
C SER A 13 -23.27 10.47 21.44
N LYS A 14 -23.31 9.32 20.77
CA LYS A 14 -22.29 8.29 20.87
C LYS A 14 -21.03 8.94 20.32
N ASP A 15 -20.14 9.31 21.21
CA ASP A 15 -18.73 9.59 20.94
C ASP A 15 -18.10 8.27 20.46
N THR A 16 -18.49 7.87 19.25
CA THR A 16 -17.91 6.75 18.52
C THR A 16 -16.63 7.32 17.99
N LYS A 17 -15.59 7.34 18.83
CA LYS A 17 -14.23 7.36 18.33
C LYS A 17 -14.15 6.12 17.47
N GLU A 18 -14.24 6.30 16.16
CA GLU A 18 -13.75 5.32 15.21
C GLU A 18 -12.32 5.06 15.66
N VAL A 19 -12.13 3.96 16.37
CA VAL A 19 -10.82 3.38 16.55
C VAL A 19 -10.43 3.05 15.13
N GLU A 20 -9.69 3.96 14.51
CA GLU A 20 -9.03 3.74 13.25
C GLU A 20 -8.23 2.46 13.46
N TYR A 21 -8.79 1.33 13.01
CA TYR A 21 -8.10 0.07 12.98
C TYR A 21 -7.10 0.25 11.85
N THR A 22 -5.97 0.88 12.18
CA THR A 22 -4.76 0.67 11.41
C THR A 22 -4.33 -0.73 11.82
N PRO A 23 -4.58 -1.78 11.03
CA PRO A 23 -3.78 -2.98 11.19
C PRO A 23 -2.35 -2.48 11.17
N LEU A 24 -1.57 -2.82 12.19
CA LEU A 24 -0.12 -2.65 12.19
C LEU A 24 0.44 -3.54 11.07
N GLN A 25 0.17 -3.17 9.81
CA GLN A 25 0.87 -3.71 8.67
C GLN A 25 2.34 -3.40 8.94
N PRO A 26 3.23 -4.40 8.90
CA PRO A 26 4.64 -4.17 9.11
C PRO A 26 5.11 -3.15 8.08
N LYS A 27 5.37 -1.91 8.52
CA LYS A 27 5.84 -0.84 7.64
C LYS A 27 7.33 -0.98 7.49
N LEU A 28 7.79 -1.15 6.25
CA LEU A 28 9.22 -1.13 5.95
C LEU A 28 9.81 0.21 6.37
N SER A 29 10.86 0.17 7.19
CA SER A 29 11.54 1.35 7.71
C SER A 29 12.99 1.03 8.01
N LYS A 30 13.87 2.03 7.94
CA LYS A 30 15.30 1.89 8.26
C LYS A 30 15.56 1.58 9.73
N THR A 31 14.65 1.95 10.62
CA THR A 31 14.81 1.76 12.07
C THR A 31 14.50 0.33 12.53
N VAL A 32 13.66 -0.40 11.78
CA VAL A 32 13.18 -1.76 12.11
C VAL A 32 13.34 -2.71 10.92
N ALA A 33 14.30 -2.42 10.03
CA ALA A 33 14.42 -3.05 8.72
C ALA A 33 14.48 -4.59 8.78
N ASN A 34 13.49 -5.24 8.17
CA ASN A 34 13.37 -6.69 8.01
C ASN A 34 13.06 -7.05 6.55
N TRP A 35 13.83 -6.49 5.61
CA TRP A 35 13.58 -6.54 4.17
C TRP A 35 13.03 -7.89 3.68
N ASP A 36 13.66 -9.00 4.04
CA ASP A 36 13.23 -10.34 3.59
C ASP A 36 11.86 -10.75 4.14
N THR A 37 11.58 -10.47 5.41
CA THR A 37 10.27 -10.73 6.03
C THR A 37 9.19 -9.85 5.41
N TRP A 38 9.47 -8.57 5.23
CA TRP A 38 8.55 -7.64 4.58
C TRP A 38 8.27 -8.05 3.14
N LEU A 39 9.32 -8.40 2.37
CA LEU A 39 9.18 -8.80 0.98
C LEU A 39 8.35 -10.09 0.85
N TRP A 40 8.58 -11.05 1.73
CA TRP A 40 7.80 -12.28 1.79
C TRP A 40 6.31 -11.99 2.08
N ASP A 41 6.02 -11.13 3.05
CA ASP A 41 4.64 -10.74 3.38
C ASP A 41 3.95 -10.05 2.18
N MET A 42 4.68 -9.16 1.48
CA MET A 42 4.18 -8.53 0.27
C MET A 42 3.92 -9.53 -0.85
N GLU A 43 4.83 -10.49 -1.07
CA GLU A 43 4.65 -11.57 -2.05
C GLU A 43 3.41 -12.41 -1.74
N MET A 44 3.15 -12.73 -0.48
CA MET A 44 1.95 -13.47 -0.08
C MET A 44 0.66 -12.68 -0.35
N HIS A 45 0.62 -11.39 0.03
CA HIS A 45 -0.57 -10.56 -0.17
C HIS A 45 -0.83 -10.29 -1.65
N LEU A 46 0.19 -9.85 -2.40
CA LEU A 46 0.05 -9.48 -3.81
C LEU A 46 -0.01 -10.70 -4.73
N GLY A 47 0.58 -11.83 -4.33
CA GLY A 47 0.48 -13.10 -5.04
C GLY A 47 -0.95 -13.62 -5.06
N SER A 48 -1.65 -13.55 -3.92
CA SER A 48 -3.05 -13.97 -3.83
C SER A 48 -4.00 -13.17 -4.74
N ALA A 49 -3.66 -11.90 -5.01
CA ALA A 49 -4.41 -11.00 -5.86
C ALA A 49 -3.92 -10.93 -7.32
N GLY A 50 -2.89 -11.71 -7.69
CA GLY A 50 -2.31 -11.70 -9.04
C GLY A 50 -1.49 -10.44 -9.39
N PHE A 51 -1.19 -9.58 -8.40
CA PHE A 51 -0.41 -8.36 -8.61
C PHE A 51 1.10 -8.58 -8.51
N TRP A 52 1.55 -9.68 -7.92
CA TRP A 52 2.99 -9.97 -7.76
C TRP A 52 3.75 -10.06 -9.09
N ASP A 53 3.08 -10.50 -10.16
CA ASP A 53 3.69 -10.61 -11.49
C ASP A 53 4.14 -9.25 -12.06
N TYR A 54 3.51 -8.15 -11.64
CA TYR A 54 3.91 -6.79 -12.03
C TYR A 54 5.15 -6.28 -11.26
N ILE A 55 5.54 -6.98 -10.19
CA ILE A 55 6.54 -6.55 -9.20
C ILE A 55 7.81 -7.41 -9.28
N LYS A 56 7.66 -8.72 -9.43
CA LYS A 56 8.76 -9.68 -9.29
C LYS A 56 9.81 -9.55 -10.40
N ASP A 57 9.38 -9.12 -11.58
CA ASP A 57 10.21 -8.98 -12.77
C ASP A 57 9.56 -8.04 -13.80
N ALA A 58 10.38 -7.33 -14.56
CA ALA A 58 9.94 -6.38 -15.60
C ALA A 58 9.40 -7.08 -16.87
N THR A 59 9.67 -8.38 -17.05
CA THR A 59 9.34 -9.10 -18.30
C THR A 59 8.11 -10.00 -18.19
N THR A 60 7.63 -10.27 -16.98
CA THR A 60 6.52 -11.22 -16.75
C THR A 60 5.19 -10.68 -17.30
N VAL A 61 4.90 -9.39 -17.14
CA VAL A 61 3.66 -8.78 -17.65
C VAL A 61 3.97 -7.91 -18.85
N LEU A 62 3.53 -8.36 -20.02
CA LEU A 62 3.70 -7.64 -21.28
C LEU A 62 2.83 -6.39 -21.31
N THR A 63 3.45 -5.24 -21.53
CA THR A 63 2.73 -3.99 -21.76
C THR A 63 2.11 -4.03 -23.16
N LEU A 64 0.79 -3.96 -23.22
CA LEU A 64 0.06 -3.96 -24.48
C LEU A 64 -0.02 -2.54 -25.07
N HIS A 65 0.21 -2.45 -26.38
CA HIS A 65 0.12 -1.19 -27.11
C HIS A 65 -1.32 -0.68 -27.13
N ALA A 66 -1.53 0.56 -26.65
CA ALA A 66 -2.85 1.16 -26.55
C ALA A 66 -3.55 1.33 -27.91
N GLU A 67 -2.79 1.45 -28.99
CA GLU A 67 -3.31 1.58 -30.36
C GLU A 67 -4.01 0.31 -30.85
N TYR A 68 -3.48 -0.86 -30.49
CA TYR A 68 -4.02 -2.15 -30.94
C TYR A 68 -4.98 -2.77 -29.91
N GLN A 69 -4.75 -2.51 -28.61
CA GLN A 69 -5.52 -3.10 -27.52
C GLN A 69 -5.75 -2.10 -26.37
N PRO A 70 -6.58 -1.05 -26.58
CA PRO A 70 -6.73 0.06 -25.64
C PRO A 70 -7.26 -0.37 -24.25
N LEU A 71 -8.23 -1.28 -24.21
CA LEU A 71 -8.80 -1.80 -22.96
C LEU A 71 -7.77 -2.58 -22.15
N ALA A 72 -7.01 -3.44 -22.81
CA ALA A 72 -5.99 -4.25 -22.15
C ALA A 72 -4.82 -3.37 -21.66
N SER A 73 -4.44 -2.35 -22.43
CA SER A 73 -3.45 -1.34 -22.01
C SER A 73 -3.92 -0.49 -20.81
N ALA A 74 -5.21 -0.13 -20.76
CA ALA A 74 -5.80 0.55 -19.61
C ALA A 74 -5.81 -0.34 -18.35
N ASN A 75 -6.22 -1.60 -18.49
CA ASN A 75 -6.23 -2.57 -17.39
C ASN A 75 -4.82 -2.83 -16.86
N PHE A 76 -3.84 -3.00 -17.75
CA PHE A 76 -2.43 -3.12 -17.36
C PHE A 76 -1.97 -1.93 -16.52
N ARG A 77 -2.24 -0.69 -16.97
CA ARG A 77 -1.88 0.53 -16.23
C ARG A 77 -2.57 0.61 -14.87
N ALA A 78 -3.85 0.28 -14.78
CA ALA A 78 -4.58 0.28 -13.52
C ALA A 78 -4.00 -0.73 -12.52
N ASN A 79 -3.75 -1.96 -12.96
CA ASN A 79 -3.18 -3.03 -12.13
C ASN A 79 -1.74 -2.74 -11.70
N SER A 80 -0.92 -2.24 -12.62
CA SER A 80 0.45 -1.81 -12.34
C SER A 80 0.45 -0.68 -11.30
N ASN A 81 -0.40 0.32 -11.45
CA ASN A 81 -0.52 1.40 -10.45
C ASN A 81 -1.03 0.89 -9.10
N ALA A 82 -1.99 -0.03 -9.07
CA ALA A 82 -2.48 -0.62 -7.82
C ALA A 82 -1.38 -1.37 -7.07
N ALA A 83 -0.61 -2.20 -7.77
CA ALA A 83 0.55 -2.92 -7.22
C ALA A 83 1.60 -1.95 -6.65
N ARG A 84 1.90 -0.87 -7.38
CA ARG A 84 2.83 0.19 -6.94
C ARG A 84 2.34 0.88 -5.67
N CYS A 85 1.09 1.32 -5.65
CA CYS A 85 0.50 2.00 -4.50
C CYS A 85 0.49 1.08 -3.28
N PHE A 86 0.19 -0.22 -3.44
CA PHE A 86 0.23 -1.19 -2.36
C PHE A 86 1.63 -1.30 -1.73
N PHE A 87 2.70 -1.31 -2.53
CA PHE A 87 4.07 -1.27 -2.00
C PHE A 87 4.33 0.00 -1.18
N ILE A 88 3.95 1.17 -1.70
CA ILE A 88 4.23 2.46 -1.06
C ILE A 88 3.52 2.60 0.28
N VAL A 89 2.24 2.18 0.39
CA VAL A 89 1.49 2.28 1.66
C VAL A 89 2.05 1.38 2.76
N ASN A 90 2.80 0.34 2.38
CA ASN A 90 3.49 -0.58 3.28
C ASN A 90 4.93 -0.13 3.62
N VAL A 91 5.33 1.08 3.24
CA VAL A 91 6.57 1.74 3.67
C VAL A 91 6.23 2.84 4.69
N ASN A 92 7.16 3.16 5.58
CA ASN A 92 7.02 4.32 6.47
C ASN A 92 6.75 5.60 5.63
N PRO A 93 5.68 6.38 5.90
CA PRO A 93 5.32 7.52 5.07
C PRO A 93 6.39 8.62 4.97
N LYS A 94 7.14 8.87 6.06
CA LYS A 94 8.22 9.87 6.05
C LYS A 94 9.36 9.42 5.15
N GLU A 95 9.70 8.15 5.22
CA GLU A 95 10.73 7.56 4.35
C GLU A 95 10.28 7.46 2.90
N ALA A 96 9.02 7.10 2.65
CA ALA A 96 8.44 7.06 1.32
C ALA A 96 8.49 8.44 0.63
N GLN A 97 8.25 9.51 1.39
CA GLN A 97 8.41 10.87 0.92
C GLN A 97 9.89 11.24 0.74
N GLN A 98 10.75 10.95 1.72
CA GLN A 98 12.18 11.23 1.67
C GLN A 98 12.87 10.59 0.47
N TYR A 99 12.52 9.35 0.15
CA TYR A 99 13.08 8.60 -0.98
C TYR A 99 12.31 8.81 -2.29
N ASN A 100 11.31 9.69 -2.29
CA ASN A 100 10.51 10.05 -3.46
C ASN A 100 9.93 8.81 -4.19
N LEU A 101 9.42 7.83 -3.44
CA LEU A 101 8.97 6.54 -3.99
C LEU A 101 7.82 6.67 -5.00
N LEU A 102 7.06 7.77 -4.94
CA LEU A 102 5.99 8.07 -5.89
C LEU A 102 6.49 8.42 -7.30
N ALA A 103 7.77 8.76 -7.45
CA ALA A 103 8.37 9.05 -8.76
C ALA A 103 8.69 7.78 -9.56
N GLU A 104 8.76 6.61 -8.91
CA GLU A 104 8.97 5.34 -9.61
C GLU A 104 7.78 5.05 -10.52
N THR A 105 8.08 4.78 -11.79
CA THR A 105 7.04 4.65 -12.83
C THR A 105 6.48 3.24 -12.92
N THR A 106 7.24 2.24 -12.47
CA THR A 106 6.82 0.83 -12.46
C THR A 106 6.95 0.21 -11.06
N PRO A 107 6.11 -0.80 -10.73
CA PRO A 107 6.24 -1.54 -9.46
C PRO A 107 7.57 -2.29 -9.34
N TYR A 108 8.11 -2.78 -10.46
CA TYR A 108 9.42 -3.44 -10.49
C TYR A 108 10.56 -2.48 -10.11
N GLU A 109 10.62 -1.29 -10.71
CA GLU A 109 11.63 -0.28 -10.37
C GLU A 109 11.52 0.11 -8.90
N LEU A 110 10.29 0.29 -8.40
CA LEU A 110 10.04 0.54 -6.99
C LEU A 110 10.61 -0.57 -6.10
N ARG A 111 10.39 -1.86 -6.44
CA ARG A 111 10.98 -2.98 -5.69
C ARG A 111 12.51 -2.94 -5.70
N VAL A 112 13.13 -2.65 -6.84
CA VAL A 112 14.60 -2.56 -6.96
C VAL A 112 15.13 -1.44 -6.08
N HIS A 113 14.50 -0.26 -6.12
CA HIS A 113 14.88 0.89 -5.29
C HIS A 113 14.72 0.58 -3.79
N LEU A 114 13.58 0.01 -3.38
CA LEU A 114 13.38 -0.43 -2.00
C LEU A 114 14.43 -1.45 -1.56
N LYS A 115 14.80 -2.40 -2.42
CA LYS A 115 15.88 -3.35 -2.12
C LYS A 115 17.21 -2.63 -1.86
N GLN A 116 17.55 -1.63 -2.67
CA GLN A 116 18.77 -0.84 -2.49
C GLN A 116 18.78 -0.08 -1.17
N ILE A 117 17.62 0.44 -0.74
CA ILE A 117 17.48 1.13 0.53
C ILE A 117 17.55 0.12 1.68
N TYR A 118 16.71 -0.91 1.70
CA TYR A 118 16.40 -1.67 2.91
C TYR A 118 17.09 -3.03 3.04
N ALA A 119 17.55 -3.64 1.95
CA ALA A 119 18.21 -4.96 2.01
C ALA A 119 19.64 -4.92 2.57
N LYS A 120 20.18 -3.72 2.79
CA LYS A 120 21.45 -3.49 3.49
C LYS A 120 21.16 -2.71 4.77
N PRO A 121 21.10 -3.35 5.95
CA PRO A 121 21.07 -2.60 7.19
C PRO A 121 22.34 -1.75 7.24
N GLY A 122 22.20 -0.42 7.29
CA GLY A 122 23.31 0.44 7.66
C GLY A 122 23.74 0.11 9.09
N PRO A 123 24.94 0.53 9.53
CA PRO A 123 25.39 0.25 10.89
C PRO A 123 24.34 0.76 11.87
N THR A 124 23.88 -0.14 12.75
CA THR A 124 23.00 0.19 13.87
C THR A 124 23.72 1.26 14.70
N LEU A 125 23.11 2.44 14.81
CA LEU A 125 23.57 3.50 15.73
C LEU A 125 23.39 3.04 17.18
#